data_AF-A0A368TEB9-F1
#
_entry.id   AF-A0A368TEB9-F1
#
_cell.length_a   1.000
_cell.length_b   1.000
_cell.length_c   1.000
_cell.angle_alpha   90.00
_cell.angle_beta   90.00
_cell.angle_gamma   90.00
#
_symmetry.space_group_name_H-M   'P 1'
#
loop_
_entity.id
_entity.type
_entity.pdbx_description
1 polymer ?
#
loop_
_entity_poly.entity_id
_entity_poly.type
_entity_poly.pdbx_seq_one_letter_code
_entity_poly.pdbx_strand_id
1 'polypeptide(L)' 'MFNEAWKLFLKYPEKMLSFTDCTSIALIKGREIDYVASFDTDFDGIVDRVAE' A
#
# COMPACT_ATOMS: atom_id res chain seq x y z
N MET A 1 5.70 11.08 -2.25
CA MET A 1 5.93 9.74 -1.65
C MET A 1 5.82 9.79 -0.11
N PHE A 2 6.78 10.37 0.63
CA PHE A 2 6.81 10.27 2.10
C PHE A 2 5.60 10.91 2.79
N ASN A 3 5.18 12.11 2.36
CA ASN A 3 3.98 12.77 2.90
C ASN A 3 2.70 11.97 2.61
N GLU A 4 2.61 11.31 1.46
CA GLU A 4 1.46 10.48 1.11
C GLU A 4 1.45 9.17 1.91
N ALA A 5 2.61 8.55 2.11
CA ALA A 5 2.76 7.41 3.00
C ALA A 5 2.37 7.77 4.44
N TRP A 6 2.77 8.95 4.93
CA TRP A 6 2.40 9.42 6.27
C TRP A 6 0.89 9.64 6.41
N LYS A 7 0.25 10.25 5.41
CA LYS A 7 -1.22 10.39 5.37
C LYS A 7 -1.93 9.03 5.38
N LEU A 8 -1.43 8.06 4.61
CA LEU A 8 -1.98 6.70 4.58
C LEU A 8 -1.82 6.02 5.94
N PHE A 9 -0.64 6.10 6.54
CA PHE A 9 -0.34 5.52 7.85
C PHE A 9 -1.27 6.07 8.95
N LEU A 10 -1.56 7.38 8.94
CA LEU A 10 -2.49 7.99 9.88
C LEU A 10 -3.97 7.67 9.57
N LYS A 11 -4.32 7.38 8.32
CA LYS A 11 -5.69 7.07 7.89
C LYS A 11 -6.14 5.66 8.29
N TYR A 12 -5.19 4.77 8.52
CA TYR A 12 -5.44 3.36 8.79
C TYR A 12 -4.86 2.93 10.16
N PRO A 13 -5.25 3.54 11.29
CA PRO A 13 -4.74 3.10 12.59
C PRO A 13 -5.25 1.69 12.98
N GLU A 14 -6.37 1.25 12.41
CA GLU A 14 -6.98 -0.06 12.69
C GLU A 14 -6.60 -1.16 11.67
N LYS A 15 -6.19 -0.78 10.46
CA LYS A 15 -5.59 -1.72 9.50
C LYS A 15 -4.10 -1.81 9.84
N MET A 16 -3.57 -2.99 10.09
CA MET A 16 -2.17 -3.23 10.50
C MET A 16 -1.11 -2.88 9.44
N LEU A 17 -1.36 -1.93 8.54
CA LEU A 17 -0.40 -1.50 7.54
C LEU A 17 0.83 -0.89 8.22
N SER A 18 1.99 -1.47 7.95
CA SER A 18 3.24 -0.86 8.36
C SER A 18 3.45 0.44 7.60
N PHE A 19 4.35 1.29 8.12
CA PHE A 19 4.76 2.48 7.38
C PHE A 19 5.39 2.12 6.02
N THR A 20 6.09 0.98 5.94
CA THR A 20 6.66 0.48 4.69
C THR A 20 5.58 0.16 3.66
N ASP A 21 4.48 -0.48 4.06
CA ASP A 21 3.36 -0.77 3.15
C ASP A 21 2.73 0.52 2.63
N CYS A 22 2.59 1.52 3.50
CA CYS A 22 2.12 2.85 3.11
C CYS A 22 3.05 3.51 2.09
N THR A 23 4.37 3.32 2.20
CA THR A 23 5.32 3.82 1.18
C THR A 23 5.19 3.08 -0.16
N SER A 24 4.99 1.77 -0.13
CA SER A 24 4.73 0.96 -1.33
C SER A 24 3.46 1.42 -2.04
N ILE A 25 2.36 1.58 -1.29
CA ILE A 25 1.07 2.08 -1.83
C ILE A 25 1.23 3.48 -2.42
N ALA A 26 1.97 4.38 -1.75
CA ALA A 26 2.22 5.73 -2.26
C ALA A 26 3.00 5.73 -3.58
N LEU A 27 3.96 4.80 -3.74
CA LEU A 27 4.71 4.63 -4.99
C LEU A 27 3.85 4.04 -6.11
N ILE A 28 3.08 2.99 -5.81
CA ILE A 28 2.17 2.33 -6.74
C ILE A 28 1.21 3.36 -7.33
N LYS A 29 0.51 4.12 -6.47
CA LYS A 29 -0.44 5.16 -6.91
C LYS A 29 0.24 6.28 -7.68
N GLY A 30 1.41 6.73 -7.22
CA GLY A 30 2.13 7.83 -7.85
C GLY A 30 2.78 7.47 -9.19
N ARG A 31 2.87 6.18 -9.53
CA ARG A 31 3.45 5.67 -10.78
C ARG A 31 2.45 4.94 -11.66
N GLU A 32 1.17 4.96 -11.29
CA GLU A 32 0.09 4.28 -12.04
C GLU A 32 0.42 2.79 -12.26
N ILE A 33 0.92 2.12 -11.22
CA ILE A 33 1.18 0.69 -11.24
C ILE A 33 -0.11 -0.03 -10.84
N ASP A 34 -0.58 -0.95 -11.68
CA ASP A 34 -1.86 -1.63 -11.48
C ASP A 34 -1.78 -2.77 -10.44
N TYR A 35 -0.63 -3.43 -10.33
CA TYR A 35 -0.48 -4.64 -9.51
C TYR A 35 0.74 -4.62 -8.60
N VAL A 36 0.63 -5.29 -7.45
CA VAL A 36 1.76 -5.57 -6.56
C VAL A 36 2.02 -7.08 -6.44
N ALA A 37 3.28 -7.48 -6.53
CA ALA A 37 3.70 -8.84 -6.22
C ALA A 37 4.04 -8.92 -4.73
N SER A 38 3.14 -9.47 -3.92
CA SER A 38 3.33 -9.60 -2.47
C SER A 38 2.56 -10.79 -1.92
N PHE A 39 3.18 -11.53 -0.99
CA PHE A 39 2.51 -12.56 -0.20
C PHE A 39 1.62 -11.97 0.91
N ASP A 40 1.83 -10.69 1.22
CA ASP A 40 1.11 -10.01 2.28
C ASP A 40 -0.33 -9.66 1.86
N THR A 41 -1.30 -10.17 2.62
CA THR A 41 -2.73 -9.95 2.40
C THR A 41 -3.18 -8.55 2.81
N ASP A 42 -2.36 -7.77 3.52
CA ASP A 42 -2.76 -6.44 3.98
C ASP A 42 -2.94 -5.42 2.84
N PHE A 43 -2.38 -5.73 1.66
CA PHE A 43 -2.64 -4.98 0.42
C PHE A 43 -4.03 -5.24 -0.19
N ASP A 44 -4.72 -6.29 0.24
CA ASP A 44 -6.02 -6.67 -0.31
C ASP A 44 -7.07 -5.56 -0.06
N GLY A 45 -7.78 -5.22 -1.15
CA GLY A 45 -8.72 -4.10 -1.17
C GLY A 45 -8.08 -2.71 -1.23
N ILE A 46 -6.75 -2.62 -1.44
CA ILE A 46 -6.04 -1.35 -1.66
C ILE A 46 -5.40 -1.29 -3.06
N VAL A 47 -4.73 -2.38 -3.46
CA VAL A 47 -4.15 -2.59 -4.78
C VAL A 47 -4.31 -4.07 -5.13
N ASP A 48 -4.51 -4.37 -6.41
CA ASP A 48 -4.64 -5.75 -6.87
C ASP A 48 -3.29 -6.47 -6.73
N ARG A 49 -3.32 -7.65 -6.11
CA ARG A 49 -2.13 -8.50 -6.05
C ARG A 49 -2.07 -9.39 -7.28
N VAL A 50 -0.86 -9.62 -7.79
CA VAL A 50 -0.66 -10.66 -8.81
C VAL A 50 -1.03 -12.00 -8.17
N ALA A 51 -1.94 -12.74 -8.78
CA ALA A 51 -2.33 -14.06 -8.29
C ALA A 51 -1.14 -15.03 -8.36
N GLU A 52 -1.00 -15.89 -7.35
CA GLU A 52 -0.31 -17.18 -7.51
C GLU A 52 -1.14 -18.14 -8.36
#